data_AF-A0A9J6DV42-F1
#
_entry.id   AF-A0A9J6DV42-F1
#
_cell.length_a   1.000
_cell.length_b   1.000
_cell.length_c   1.000
_cell.angle_alpha   90.00
_cell.angle_beta   90.00
_cell.angle_gamma   90.00
#
_symmetry.space_group_name_H-M   'P 1'
#
loop_
_entity.id
_entity.type
_entity.pdbx_description
1 polymer ?
#
loop_
_entity_poly.entity_id
_entity_poly.type
_entity_poly.pdbx_seq_one_letter_code
_entity_poly.pdbx_strand_id
1 'polypeptide(L)'
;MKLMPLPTTTRLRQMMKGMPCEFGFNKVSLDSIGALMKNKAGVQCYGTLVLDAMKVREVVAFNKSTYKVDGFVDYGDGHDSETTADHALVLMFVPLFHSWVQAIASFATRHAAPGRVLARLVLEAILQLHKHNATVVAVISDGASTNKAMWSCFGIKGKLHESKHRVDHPCVPDQQLYFLCDVPHIIKCIRNYLMRHKYGMLRVVPKLTKEHVSPDNLRKMNVSLAVQLFSRSTAIGLKVYQRLEEPDLKDCHGTAQFTLMVNNLFDALNVKLPKFGITSSSKEVEVIQEFLDAVNKTEENHITNGTVMFASQVTMESLRVTLASVRDLITDLLSKGARYVLTSKLNQDPLERFFGVTRSYGGDEDHPTLISFAHIYRLLSLYTPIGTCVTGNVSDEQTFVLATVADSMKRGRKDTLSSHERLQEAIRAKLAENSSTSQNETLTAPDHGYSTPAAQDCVIYYLCGYLVHSYLKHQRCSDCVRNIQSENAECPEAFLTLEREFKHGSLKLPSWELFCMFRGIEAKISDELQKESALLRDILEPPRSS
;
A
#
# COMPACT_ATOMS: atom_id res chain seq x y z
N MET A 1 -0.24 -4.93 -35.14
CA MET A 1 0.01 -5.04 -33.68
C MET A 1 -0.32 -6.47 -33.26
N LYS A 2 0.67 -7.34 -33.01
CA LYS A 2 0.40 -8.71 -32.53
C LYS A 2 -0.05 -8.61 -31.07
N LEU A 3 -1.33 -8.82 -30.80
CA LEU A 3 -1.87 -8.93 -29.44
C LEU A 3 -1.14 -10.07 -28.72
N MET A 4 -0.48 -9.77 -27.60
CA MET A 4 0.04 -10.82 -26.75
C MET A 4 -1.12 -11.67 -26.23
N PRO A 5 -1.04 -13.01 -26.28
CA PRO A 5 -2.09 -13.90 -25.80
C PRO A 5 -2.09 -13.92 -24.26
N LEU A 6 -2.45 -12.79 -23.65
CA LEU A 6 -2.60 -12.67 -22.21
C LEU A 6 -4.04 -13.02 -21.82
N PRO A 7 -4.24 -13.78 -20.74
CA PRO A 7 -5.56 -14.03 -20.20
C PRO A 7 -6.24 -12.71 -19.86
N THR A 8 -7.54 -12.62 -20.10
CA THR A 8 -8.33 -11.47 -19.65
C THR A 8 -8.26 -11.35 -18.13
N THR A 9 -8.46 -10.14 -17.61
CA THR A 9 -8.58 -9.89 -16.16
C THR A 9 -9.59 -10.85 -15.49
N THR A 10 -10.65 -11.20 -16.23
CA THR A 10 -11.65 -12.20 -15.82
C THR A 10 -11.06 -13.61 -15.75
N ARG A 11 -10.31 -14.05 -16.78
CA ARG A 11 -9.68 -15.38 -16.79
C ARG A 11 -8.59 -15.51 -15.71
N LEU A 12 -7.82 -14.45 -15.46
CA LEU A 12 -6.85 -14.40 -14.35
C LEU A 12 -7.54 -14.55 -12.99
N ARG A 13 -8.61 -13.80 -12.72
CA ARG A 13 -9.41 -13.95 -11.49
C ARG A 13 -10.02 -15.34 -11.36
N GLN A 14 -10.41 -15.97 -12.47
CA GLN A 14 -10.95 -17.34 -12.46
C GLN A 14 -9.86 -18.38 -12.15
N MET A 15 -8.66 -18.24 -12.70
CA MET A 15 -7.52 -19.11 -12.39
C MET A 15 -7.10 -18.97 -10.91
N MET A 16 -7.09 -17.75 -10.36
CA MET A 16 -6.77 -17.50 -8.95
C MET A 16 -7.81 -18.09 -7.98
N LYS A 17 -9.08 -18.22 -8.38
CA LYS A 17 -10.13 -18.88 -7.57
C LYS A 17 -9.92 -20.39 -7.37
N GLY A 18 -9.09 -21.03 -8.21
CA GLY A 18 -8.78 -22.46 -8.09
C GLY A 18 -7.80 -22.81 -6.97
N MET A 19 -7.23 -21.81 -6.29
CA MET A 19 -6.32 -21.99 -5.17
C MET A 19 -6.97 -21.50 -3.88
N PRO A 20 -7.55 -22.39 -3.04
CA PRO A 20 -8.10 -21.99 -1.76
C PRO A 20 -6.98 -21.54 -0.81
N CYS A 21 -7.08 -20.31 -0.29
CA CYS A 21 -6.20 -19.78 0.74
C CYS A 21 -6.87 -19.90 2.11
N GLU A 22 -6.73 -21.05 2.76
CA GLU A 22 -7.22 -21.28 4.14
C GLU A 22 -6.07 -21.15 5.15
N PHE A 23 -6.37 -20.75 6.38
CA PHE A 23 -5.42 -20.80 7.49
C PHE A 23 -5.23 -22.26 7.95
N GLY A 24 -4.03 -22.57 8.43
CA GLY A 24 -3.62 -23.94 8.74
C GLY A 24 -2.44 -24.41 7.90
N PHE A 25 -2.23 -25.72 7.93
CA PHE A 25 -1.19 -26.38 7.14
C PHE A 25 -1.61 -26.52 5.69
N ASN A 26 -0.77 -26.01 4.79
CA ASN A 26 -1.00 -26.06 3.37
C ASN A 26 -0.60 -27.43 2.82
N LYS A 27 -1.61 -28.30 2.65
CA LYS A 27 -1.43 -29.66 2.11
C LYS A 27 -0.75 -29.66 0.74
N VAL A 28 -1.14 -28.76 -0.16
CA VAL A 28 -0.54 -28.65 -1.50
C VAL A 28 0.97 -28.35 -1.39
N SER A 29 1.35 -27.50 -0.44
CA SER A 29 2.76 -27.19 -0.16
C SER A 29 3.50 -28.40 0.41
N LEU A 30 2.91 -29.12 1.39
CA LEU A 30 3.52 -30.30 2.00
C LEU A 30 3.66 -31.48 1.02
N ASP A 31 2.64 -31.74 0.20
CA ASP A 31 2.66 -32.76 -0.85
C ASP A 31 3.75 -32.45 -1.89
N SER A 32 3.89 -31.17 -2.25
CA SER A 32 4.95 -30.70 -3.16
C SER A 32 6.34 -30.92 -2.55
N ILE A 33 6.52 -30.64 -1.26
CA ILE A 33 7.77 -30.96 -0.53
C ILE A 33 8.03 -32.47 -0.56
N GLY A 34 7.01 -33.29 -0.27
CA GLY A 34 7.14 -34.75 -0.29
C GLY A 34 7.54 -35.30 -1.65
N ALA A 35 6.96 -34.77 -2.74
CA ALA A 35 7.34 -35.12 -4.10
C ALA A 35 8.81 -34.78 -4.40
N LEU A 36 9.30 -33.62 -3.93
CA LEU A 36 10.69 -33.20 -4.07
C LEU A 36 11.66 -34.02 -3.22
N MET A 37 11.23 -34.49 -2.05
CA MET A 37 12.05 -35.25 -1.10
C MET A 37 12.00 -36.76 -1.29
N LYS A 38 11.10 -37.31 -2.12
CA LYS A 38 10.85 -38.76 -2.28
C LYS A 38 12.09 -39.61 -2.55
N ASN A 39 13.06 -39.07 -3.30
CA ASN A 39 14.30 -39.77 -3.68
C ASN A 39 15.54 -39.24 -2.94
N LYS A 40 15.34 -38.47 -1.86
CA LYS A 40 16.42 -37.91 -1.05
C LYS A 40 16.56 -38.76 0.22
N ALA A 41 17.78 -38.93 0.68
CA ALA A 41 18.07 -39.71 1.89
C ALA A 41 19.13 -39.03 2.76
N GLY A 42 19.10 -39.37 4.05
CA GLY A 42 20.03 -38.82 5.03
C GLY A 42 19.99 -37.30 5.07
N VAL A 43 21.17 -36.68 5.00
CA VAL A 43 21.33 -35.23 5.11
C VAL A 43 20.57 -34.43 4.04
N GLN A 44 20.27 -35.02 2.87
CA GLN A 44 19.56 -34.32 1.79
C GLN A 44 18.09 -33.99 2.13
N CYS A 45 17.54 -34.66 3.14
CA CYS A 45 16.21 -34.41 3.67
C CYS A 45 16.20 -33.35 4.76
N TYR A 46 17.37 -32.85 5.19
CA TYR A 46 17.47 -31.93 6.30
C TYR A 46 17.07 -30.51 5.89
N GLY A 47 16.30 -29.87 6.76
CA GLY A 47 15.91 -28.47 6.63
C GLY A 47 15.66 -27.81 7.98
N THR A 48 15.47 -26.51 7.95
CA THR A 48 15.12 -25.71 9.11
C THR A 48 13.68 -25.22 9.00
N LEU A 49 13.02 -25.11 10.13
CA LEU A 49 11.70 -24.51 10.24
C LEU A 49 11.87 -23.06 10.71
N VAL A 50 11.50 -22.10 9.88
CA VAL A 50 11.54 -20.67 10.19
C VAL A 50 10.14 -20.20 10.52
N LEU A 51 9.98 -19.43 11.59
CA LEU A 51 8.72 -18.79 11.94
C LEU A 51 8.91 -17.31 12.21
N ASP A 52 7.99 -16.52 11.66
CA ASP A 52 7.84 -15.11 11.98
C ASP A 52 6.36 -14.71 11.90
N ALA A 53 6.00 -13.69 12.65
CA ALA A 53 4.65 -13.14 12.68
C ALA A 53 4.66 -11.74 12.07
N MET A 54 3.91 -11.58 10.98
CA MET A 54 3.67 -10.27 10.40
C MET A 54 2.39 -9.69 11.01
N LYS A 55 2.45 -8.47 11.51
CA LYS A 55 1.23 -7.76 11.93
C LYS A 55 0.31 -7.53 10.73
N VAL A 56 -0.95 -7.93 10.85
CA VAL A 56 -1.98 -7.73 9.82
C VAL A 56 -3.11 -6.88 10.39
N ARG A 57 -4.02 -6.44 9.51
CA ARG A 57 -5.17 -5.65 9.94
C ARG A 57 -6.31 -6.59 10.36
N GLU A 58 -6.80 -6.45 11.58
CA GLU A 58 -8.04 -7.09 12.04
C GLU A 58 -9.22 -6.64 11.17
N VAL A 59 -9.78 -7.55 10.36
CA VAL A 59 -10.97 -7.29 9.53
C VAL A 59 -11.82 -8.55 9.47
N VAL A 60 -13.10 -8.42 9.83
CA VAL A 60 -14.09 -9.48 9.67
C VAL A 60 -14.82 -9.29 8.34
N ALA A 61 -14.76 -10.27 7.43
CA ALA A 61 -15.32 -10.16 6.07
C ALA A 61 -16.05 -11.44 5.66
N PHE A 62 -17.23 -11.28 5.04
CA PHE A 62 -17.95 -12.41 4.47
C PHE A 62 -17.38 -12.79 3.10
N ASN A 63 -16.87 -14.00 3.00
CA ASN A 63 -16.25 -14.54 1.79
C ASN A 63 -17.30 -15.23 0.93
N LYS A 64 -17.75 -14.54 -0.12
CA LYS A 64 -18.82 -15.02 -1.01
C LYS A 64 -18.49 -16.32 -1.75
N SER A 65 -17.21 -16.70 -1.84
CA SER A 65 -16.79 -17.96 -2.47
C SER A 65 -16.85 -19.15 -1.53
N THR A 66 -16.59 -18.95 -0.24
CA THR A 66 -16.55 -20.02 0.77
C THR A 66 -17.79 -20.02 1.68
N TYR A 67 -18.62 -18.97 1.59
CA TYR A 67 -19.76 -18.69 2.47
C TYR A 67 -19.40 -18.63 3.97
N LYS A 68 -18.13 -18.31 4.28
CA LYS A 68 -17.60 -18.17 5.64
C LYS A 68 -17.38 -16.71 6.00
N VAL A 69 -17.31 -16.45 7.31
CA VAL A 69 -16.88 -15.16 7.86
C VAL A 69 -15.41 -15.28 8.24
N ASP A 70 -14.54 -14.62 7.47
CA ASP A 70 -13.09 -14.56 7.70
C ASP A 70 -12.77 -13.46 8.74
N GLY A 71 -11.59 -13.50 9.36
CA GLY A 71 -11.07 -12.41 10.22
C GLY A 71 -10.82 -12.74 11.69
N PHE A 72 -11.10 -13.98 12.08
CA PHE A 72 -10.96 -14.48 13.43
C PHE A 72 -9.64 -15.21 13.66
N VAL A 73 -9.27 -15.39 14.92
CA VAL A 73 -8.16 -16.25 15.31
C VAL A 73 -8.41 -17.66 14.79
N ASP A 74 -7.42 -18.16 14.07
CA ASP A 74 -7.49 -19.44 13.38
C ASP A 74 -6.12 -20.09 13.41
N TYR A 75 -6.01 -21.12 14.25
CA TYR A 75 -4.84 -21.97 14.38
C TYR A 75 -4.94 -23.25 13.55
N GLY A 76 -5.92 -23.37 12.64
CA GLY A 76 -6.14 -24.52 11.75
C GLY A 76 -7.06 -25.61 12.30
N ASP A 77 -7.52 -25.50 13.55
CA ASP A 77 -8.43 -26.45 14.22
C ASP A 77 -9.89 -25.94 14.29
N GLY A 78 -10.20 -24.85 13.58
CA GLY A 78 -11.49 -24.15 13.61
C GLY A 78 -11.35 -22.69 14.04
N HIS A 79 -12.33 -21.87 13.66
CA HIS A 79 -12.34 -20.44 13.96
C HIS A 79 -12.79 -20.19 15.41
N ASP A 80 -12.03 -19.39 16.15
CA ASP A 80 -12.56 -18.75 17.36
C ASP A 80 -13.47 -17.59 16.92
N SER A 81 -14.78 -17.82 16.87
CA SER A 81 -15.75 -16.82 16.41
C SER A 81 -15.87 -15.58 17.30
N GLU A 82 -15.18 -15.55 18.45
CA GLU A 82 -15.24 -14.45 19.41
C GLU A 82 -14.03 -13.52 19.30
N THR A 83 -12.86 -14.06 18.93
CA THR A 83 -11.59 -13.33 18.96
C THR A 83 -11.06 -13.02 17.56
N THR A 84 -10.87 -11.74 17.24
CA THR A 84 -10.24 -11.28 16.00
C THR A 84 -8.72 -11.49 15.97
N ALA A 85 -8.16 -11.71 14.77
CA ALA A 85 -6.72 -11.91 14.56
C ALA A 85 -6.02 -10.64 14.05
N ASP A 86 -4.89 -10.30 14.66
CA ASP A 86 -4.08 -9.10 14.37
C ASP A 86 -2.67 -9.42 13.85
N HIS A 87 -2.28 -10.69 13.79
CA HIS A 87 -1.02 -11.14 13.19
C HIS A 87 -1.26 -12.35 12.30
N ALA A 88 -0.48 -12.45 11.23
CA ALA A 88 -0.33 -13.64 10.41
C ALA A 88 0.99 -14.31 10.80
N LEU A 89 0.89 -15.42 11.51
CA LEU A 89 2.03 -16.28 11.81
C LEU A 89 2.28 -17.17 10.60
N VAL A 90 3.51 -17.16 10.08
CA VAL A 90 3.89 -18.01 8.95
C VAL A 90 4.96 -18.98 9.40
N LEU A 91 4.77 -20.26 9.08
CA LEU A 91 5.77 -21.30 9.23
C LEU A 91 6.29 -21.65 7.85
N MET A 92 7.60 -21.56 7.68
CA MET A 92 8.28 -21.78 6.42
C MET A 92 9.32 -22.87 6.59
N PHE A 93 9.28 -23.87 5.70
CA PHE A 93 10.35 -24.84 5.61
C PHE A 93 11.43 -24.34 4.66
N VAL A 94 12.67 -24.38 5.14
CA VAL A 94 13.87 -23.99 4.41
C VAL A 94 14.80 -25.20 4.37
N PRO A 95 14.82 -25.99 3.28
CA PRO A 95 15.77 -27.09 3.12
C PRO A 95 17.22 -26.58 3.19
N LEU A 96 18.11 -27.34 3.85
CA LEU A 96 19.53 -26.96 3.98
C LEU A 96 20.32 -27.17 2.69
N PHE A 97 19.91 -28.12 1.87
CA PHE A 97 20.64 -28.56 0.67
C PHE A 97 19.90 -28.25 -0.64
N HIS A 98 18.87 -27.39 -0.60
CA HIS A 98 18.08 -26.99 -1.77
C HIS A 98 17.76 -25.49 -1.74
N SER A 99 17.54 -24.87 -2.90
CA SER A 99 17.43 -23.41 -3.06
C SER A 99 16.03 -22.83 -2.91
N TRP A 100 15.01 -23.67 -2.78
CA TRP A 100 13.63 -23.24 -2.64
C TRP A 100 13.29 -23.06 -1.16
N VAL A 101 12.32 -22.20 -0.88
CA VAL A 101 11.69 -22.08 0.43
C VAL A 101 10.18 -22.18 0.23
N GLN A 102 9.48 -22.75 1.20
CA GLN A 102 8.04 -22.93 1.07
C GLN A 102 7.36 -22.58 2.38
N ALA A 103 6.42 -21.62 2.33
CA ALA A 103 5.47 -21.43 3.41
C ALA A 103 4.60 -22.68 3.48
N ILE A 104 4.69 -23.40 4.61
CA ILE A 104 3.98 -24.67 4.82
C ILE A 104 2.73 -24.49 5.66
N ALA A 105 2.64 -23.40 6.42
CA ALA A 105 1.46 -23.05 7.17
C ALA A 105 1.38 -21.55 7.37
N SER A 106 0.14 -21.06 7.46
CA SER A 106 -0.17 -19.70 7.89
C SER A 106 -1.31 -19.74 8.88
N PHE A 107 -1.19 -19.02 9.99
CA PHE A 107 -2.18 -18.97 11.05
C PHE A 107 -2.55 -17.54 11.36
N ALA A 108 -3.81 -17.32 11.72
CA ALA A 108 -4.31 -16.03 12.15
C ALA A 108 -4.23 -15.99 13.69
N THR A 109 -3.43 -15.09 14.25
CA THR A 109 -3.16 -15.07 15.71
C THR A 109 -3.55 -13.73 16.31
N ARG A 110 -3.87 -13.75 17.61
CA ARG A 110 -4.00 -12.53 18.41
C ARG A 110 -2.73 -12.28 19.19
N HIS A 111 -2.13 -11.13 18.96
CA HIS A 111 -0.77 -10.76 19.30
C HIS A 111 0.23 -11.82 18.82
N ALA A 112 1.37 -11.91 19.51
CA ALA A 112 2.18 -13.10 19.39
C ALA A 112 1.43 -14.28 20.03
N ALA A 113 1.27 -15.37 19.27
CA ALA A 113 0.63 -16.57 19.76
C ALA A 113 1.27 -17.03 21.09
N PRO A 114 0.48 -17.53 22.06
CA PRO A 114 1.02 -18.00 23.33
C PRO A 114 2.12 -19.04 23.10
N GLY A 115 3.21 -18.99 23.87
CA GLY A 115 4.36 -19.87 23.67
C GLY A 115 4.01 -21.36 23.63
N ARG A 116 2.96 -21.78 24.37
CA ARG A 116 2.43 -23.15 24.31
C ARG A 116 1.76 -23.49 22.98
N VAL A 117 1.00 -22.54 22.41
CA VAL A 117 0.35 -22.70 21.10
C VAL A 117 1.41 -22.75 20.00
N LEU A 118 2.40 -21.84 20.04
CA LEU A 118 3.55 -21.87 19.13
C LEU A 118 4.30 -23.20 19.20
N ALA A 119 4.55 -23.72 20.41
CA ALA A 119 5.22 -25.00 20.59
C ALA A 119 4.42 -26.16 19.99
N ARG A 120 3.08 -26.17 20.15
CA ARG A 120 2.20 -27.15 19.52
C ARG A 120 2.27 -27.05 17.98
N LEU A 121 2.16 -25.85 17.41
CA LEU A 121 2.21 -25.64 15.95
C LEU A 121 3.57 -26.03 15.36
N VAL A 122 4.66 -25.71 16.05
CA VAL A 122 6.02 -26.11 15.64
C VAL A 122 6.19 -27.63 15.69
N LEU A 123 5.70 -28.28 16.75
CA LEU A 123 5.76 -29.75 16.85
C LEU A 123 4.94 -30.42 15.74
N GLU A 124 3.73 -29.92 15.49
CA GLU A 124 2.88 -30.41 14.40
C GLU A 124 3.55 -30.23 13.03
N ALA A 125 4.19 -29.08 12.79
CA ALA A 125 4.94 -28.83 11.56
C ALA A 125 6.10 -29.82 11.38
N ILE A 126 6.85 -30.11 12.45
CA ILE A 126 7.95 -31.09 12.43
C ILE A 126 7.42 -32.49 12.09
N LEU A 127 6.30 -32.91 12.70
CA LEU A 127 5.67 -34.20 12.44
C LEU A 127 5.17 -34.30 11.00
N GLN A 128 4.52 -33.27 10.48
CA GLN A 128 4.00 -33.24 9.11
C GLN A 128 5.12 -33.24 8.08
N LEU A 129 6.19 -32.46 8.28
CA LEU A 129 7.36 -32.47 7.41
C LEU A 129 8.04 -33.85 7.42
N HIS A 130 8.19 -34.47 8.60
CA HIS A 130 8.82 -35.78 8.71
C HIS A 130 8.05 -36.86 7.94
N LYS A 131 6.70 -36.83 7.97
CA LYS A 131 5.85 -37.71 7.13
C LYS A 131 6.11 -37.55 5.63
N HIS A 132 6.55 -36.36 5.19
CA HIS A 132 6.90 -36.05 3.80
C HIS A 132 8.39 -36.21 3.50
N ASN A 133 9.11 -37.02 4.29
CA ASN A 133 10.55 -37.25 4.16
C ASN A 133 11.40 -35.96 4.28
N ALA A 134 10.89 -34.93 4.96
CA ALA A 134 11.61 -33.70 5.28
C ALA A 134 11.91 -33.66 6.79
N THR A 135 13.18 -33.76 7.16
CA THR A 135 13.58 -33.80 8.57
C THR A 135 14.01 -32.43 9.05
N VAL A 136 13.32 -31.89 10.05
CA VAL A 136 13.64 -30.59 10.63
C VAL A 136 14.78 -30.74 11.62
N VAL A 137 15.94 -30.15 11.31
CA VAL A 137 17.10 -30.22 12.20
C VAL A 137 17.21 -29.00 13.12
N ALA A 138 16.60 -27.87 12.75
CA ALA A 138 16.57 -26.69 13.59
C ALA A 138 15.27 -25.87 13.44
N VAL A 139 14.88 -25.20 14.51
CA VAL A 139 13.79 -24.20 14.55
C VAL A 139 14.41 -22.82 14.72
N ILE A 140 14.06 -21.88 13.83
CA ILE A 140 14.59 -20.52 13.78
C ILE A 140 13.45 -19.52 14.03
N SER A 141 13.62 -18.67 15.04
CA SER A 141 12.68 -17.58 15.35
C SER A 141 13.43 -16.30 15.70
N ASP A 142 12.73 -15.18 15.82
CA ASP A 142 13.32 -13.99 16.46
C ASP A 142 13.55 -14.21 17.98
N GLY A 143 14.11 -13.18 18.63
CA GLY A 143 14.41 -13.19 20.06
C GLY A 143 13.29 -12.74 21.00
N ALA A 144 12.03 -12.70 20.55
CA ALA A 144 10.89 -12.20 21.33
C ALA A 144 10.57 -13.06 22.57
N SER A 145 9.85 -12.50 23.55
CA SER A 145 9.51 -13.18 24.80
C SER A 145 8.59 -14.38 24.61
N THR A 146 7.66 -14.32 23.67
CA THR A 146 6.75 -15.42 23.30
C THR A 146 7.49 -16.57 22.60
N ASN A 147 8.43 -16.24 21.71
CA ASN A 147 9.32 -17.23 21.09
C ASN A 147 10.26 -17.86 22.13
N LYS A 148 10.75 -17.09 23.10
CA LYS A 148 11.48 -17.63 24.27
C LYS A 148 10.60 -18.47 25.20
N ALA A 149 9.30 -18.17 25.32
CA ALA A 149 8.35 -18.98 26.07
C ALA A 149 8.04 -20.30 25.34
N MET A 150 7.96 -20.28 24.00
CA MET A 150 7.92 -21.48 23.16
C MET A 150 9.18 -22.32 23.37
N TRP A 151 10.37 -21.71 23.31
CA TRP A 151 11.64 -22.39 23.60
C TRP A 151 11.63 -23.05 24.98
N SER A 152 11.10 -22.35 25.98
CA SER A 152 10.97 -22.88 27.35
C SER A 152 10.03 -24.10 27.42
N CYS A 153 8.99 -24.17 26.57
CA CYS A 153 8.12 -25.34 26.46
C CYS A 153 8.85 -26.57 25.92
N PHE A 154 9.86 -26.38 25.06
CA PHE A 154 10.80 -27.42 24.63
C PHE A 154 11.97 -27.59 25.62
N GLY A 155 12.00 -26.89 26.74
CA GLY A 155 13.10 -26.99 27.72
C GLY A 155 14.40 -26.30 27.29
N ILE A 156 14.36 -25.43 26.28
CA ILE A 156 15.49 -24.62 25.80
C ILE A 156 15.66 -23.40 26.69
N LYS A 157 16.91 -23.09 27.08
CA LYS A 157 17.27 -21.99 27.98
C LYS A 157 18.58 -21.34 27.54
N GLY A 158 18.66 -20.00 27.62
CA GLY A 158 19.86 -19.22 27.27
C GLY A 158 20.49 -18.50 28.47
N LYS A 159 20.34 -19.02 29.68
CA LYS A 159 20.91 -18.40 30.89
C LYS A 159 22.42 -18.64 30.97
N LEU A 160 23.13 -17.67 31.53
CA LEU A 160 24.55 -17.80 31.83
C LEU A 160 24.76 -19.02 32.75
N HIS A 161 25.69 -19.91 32.40
CA HIS A 161 26.01 -21.17 33.09
C HIS A 161 24.93 -22.28 33.07
N GLU A 162 23.77 -22.06 32.44
CA GLU A 162 22.68 -23.04 32.31
C GLU A 162 22.06 -23.03 30.90
N SER A 163 22.91 -22.93 29.87
CA SER A 163 22.45 -22.86 28.48
C SER A 163 22.13 -24.24 27.91
N LYS A 164 20.88 -24.43 27.49
CA LYS A 164 20.39 -25.62 26.78
C LYS A 164 19.79 -25.17 25.44
N HIS A 165 20.41 -25.59 24.34
CA HIS A 165 20.10 -25.11 22.97
C HIS A 165 19.56 -26.20 22.04
N ARG A 166 19.40 -27.43 22.55
CA ARG A 166 18.88 -28.58 21.80
C ARG A 166 18.07 -29.52 22.68
N VAL A 167 17.26 -30.34 22.02
CA VAL A 167 16.50 -31.46 22.59
C VAL A 167 16.58 -32.67 21.67
N ASP A 168 16.20 -33.84 22.17
CA ASP A 168 16.05 -35.03 21.33
C ASP A 168 14.96 -34.80 20.28
N HIS A 169 15.23 -35.25 19.05
CA HIS A 169 14.34 -35.02 17.92
C HIS A 169 13.07 -35.87 18.10
N PRO A 170 11.86 -35.28 17.99
CA PRO A 170 10.61 -35.97 18.33
C PRO A 170 10.27 -37.15 17.41
N CYS A 171 10.85 -37.21 16.20
CA CYS A 171 10.56 -38.25 15.21
C CYS A 171 11.75 -39.16 14.86
N VAL A 172 12.97 -38.82 15.27
CA VAL A 172 14.19 -39.50 14.80
C VAL A 172 15.05 -39.85 16.02
N PRO A 173 15.21 -41.15 16.34
CA PRO A 173 16.05 -41.59 17.45
C PRO A 173 17.49 -41.09 17.30
N ASP A 174 18.15 -40.82 18.43
CA ASP A 174 19.55 -40.41 18.50
C ASP A 174 19.92 -39.13 17.72
N GLN A 175 18.93 -38.41 17.19
CA GLN A 175 19.10 -37.12 16.54
C GLN A 175 18.67 -35.97 17.45
N GLN A 176 19.31 -34.82 17.30
CA GLN A 176 19.02 -33.62 18.08
C GLN A 176 18.28 -32.58 17.23
N LEU A 177 17.32 -31.88 17.83
CA LEU A 177 16.63 -30.72 17.30
C LEU A 177 17.19 -29.45 17.95
N TYR A 178 17.70 -28.53 17.14
CA TYR A 178 18.35 -27.30 17.58
C TYR A 178 17.40 -26.10 17.55
N PHE A 179 17.59 -25.13 18.45
CA PHE A 179 16.84 -23.87 18.46
C PHE A 179 17.79 -22.70 18.25
N LEU A 180 17.48 -21.87 17.26
CA LEU A 180 18.32 -20.75 16.82
C LEU A 180 17.50 -19.45 16.84
N CYS A 181 18.16 -18.36 17.21
CA CYS A 181 17.62 -17.02 16.99
C CYS A 181 18.06 -16.53 15.60
N ASP A 182 17.22 -15.75 14.91
CA ASP A 182 17.56 -15.14 13.63
C ASP A 182 18.85 -14.30 13.71
N VAL A 183 19.89 -14.74 12.98
CA VAL A 183 21.23 -14.15 13.07
C VAL A 183 21.24 -12.71 12.55
N PRO A 184 20.68 -12.36 11.37
CA PRO A 184 20.42 -10.98 10.99
C PRO A 184 19.73 -10.13 12.07
N HIS A 185 18.66 -10.62 12.72
CA HIS A 185 18.05 -9.91 13.84
C HIS A 185 19.00 -9.80 15.04
N ILE A 186 19.80 -10.82 15.35
CA ILE A 186 20.83 -10.78 16.40
C ILE A 186 21.90 -9.76 16.02
N ILE A 187 22.41 -9.75 14.79
CA ILE A 187 23.41 -8.79 14.31
C ILE A 187 22.79 -7.40 14.23
N LYS A 188 21.50 -7.25 13.93
CA LYS A 188 20.77 -5.98 14.09
C LYS A 188 20.67 -5.60 15.56
N CYS A 189 20.42 -6.52 16.48
CA CYS A 189 20.43 -6.29 17.92
C CYS A 189 21.85 -5.95 18.42
N ILE A 190 22.89 -6.61 17.92
CA ILE A 190 24.30 -6.41 18.24
C ILE A 190 24.77 -5.12 17.63
N ARG A 191 24.46 -4.80 16.37
CA ARG A 191 24.67 -3.50 15.73
C ARG A 191 23.84 -2.44 16.42
N ASN A 192 22.61 -2.68 16.86
CA ASN A 192 21.88 -1.71 17.67
C ASN A 192 22.50 -1.59 19.06
N TYR A 193 23.20 -2.62 19.51
CA TYR A 193 23.99 -2.66 20.73
C TYR A 193 25.39 -2.05 20.52
N LEU A 194 26.02 -2.11 19.35
CA LEU A 194 27.38 -1.69 18.96
C LEU A 194 27.37 -0.41 18.09
N MET A 195 26.24 0.04 17.60
CA MET A 195 26.03 1.45 17.29
C MET A 195 25.98 2.23 18.60
N ARG A 196 25.77 1.54 19.72
CA ARG A 196 26.19 2.04 21.03
C ARG A 196 27.74 2.01 21.22
N HIS A 197 28.53 1.41 20.30
CA HIS A 197 30.00 1.14 20.36
C HIS A 197 30.75 1.00 18.94
N LYS A 198 31.13 2.07 18.19
CA LYS A 198 31.45 2.16 16.70
C LYS A 198 32.88 1.77 16.12
N TYR A 199 33.08 1.00 14.97
CA TYR A 199 34.35 0.90 14.09
C TYR A 199 34.19 0.30 12.60
N GLY A 200 35.07 0.56 11.56
CA GLY A 200 34.98 0.08 10.11
C GLY A 200 36.29 0.10 9.22
N MET A 201 36.27 -0.28 7.90
CA MET A 201 37.38 -0.35 6.89
C MET A 201 37.78 1.04 6.33
N LEU A 202 39.04 1.45 6.51
CA LEU A 202 39.33 2.85 6.86
C LEU A 202 39.81 3.71 5.68
N ARG A 203 38.88 4.17 4.84
CA ARG A 203 39.04 5.54 4.32
C ARG A 203 38.80 6.49 5.49
N VAL A 204 39.59 7.55 5.63
CA VAL A 204 39.32 8.54 6.69
C VAL A 204 37.91 9.14 6.52
N VAL A 205 37.43 9.24 5.26
CA VAL A 205 36.08 9.70 4.90
C VAL A 205 35.46 8.82 3.80
N PRO A 206 34.80 7.69 4.13
CA PRO A 206 34.32 6.73 3.12
C PRO A 206 33.11 7.20 2.32
N LYS A 207 32.40 8.24 2.80
CA LYS A 207 31.14 8.73 2.21
C LYS A 207 31.34 9.73 1.07
N LEU A 208 32.52 10.37 0.98
CA LEU A 208 32.79 11.37 -0.04
C LEU A 208 33.01 10.73 -1.42
N THR A 209 32.42 11.35 -2.44
CA THR A 209 32.55 11.00 -3.86
C THR A 209 32.73 12.26 -4.69
N LYS A 210 33.12 12.13 -5.97
CA LYS A 210 33.28 13.26 -6.90
C LYS A 210 32.00 14.10 -7.05
N GLU A 211 30.85 13.46 -6.89
CA GLU A 211 29.53 14.10 -6.97
C GLU A 211 29.26 15.09 -5.83
N HIS A 212 29.99 14.98 -4.71
CA HIS A 212 29.90 15.94 -3.60
C HIS A 212 30.56 17.28 -3.93
N VAL A 213 31.63 17.28 -4.75
CA VAL A 213 32.43 18.48 -5.04
C VAL A 213 32.00 19.15 -6.34
N SER A 214 31.53 18.38 -7.33
CA SER A 214 31.08 18.90 -8.62
C SER A 214 29.70 18.32 -8.99
N PRO A 215 28.62 18.79 -8.34
CA PRO A 215 27.27 18.32 -8.62
C PRO A 215 26.74 18.86 -9.96
N ASP A 216 26.02 18.03 -10.71
CA ASP A 216 25.24 18.45 -11.88
C ASP A 216 23.95 19.20 -11.46
N ASN A 217 23.20 19.72 -12.44
CA ASN A 217 22.02 20.54 -12.16
C ASN A 217 20.92 19.81 -11.36
N LEU A 218 20.82 18.48 -11.45
CA LEU A 218 19.86 17.68 -10.70
C LEU A 218 20.35 17.42 -9.26
N ARG A 219 21.64 17.10 -9.11
CA ARG A 219 22.29 16.81 -7.82
C ARG A 219 22.51 18.07 -6.98
N LYS A 220 22.51 19.27 -7.56
CA LYS A 220 22.55 20.56 -6.81
C LYS A 220 21.40 20.72 -5.82
N MET A 221 20.24 20.12 -6.10
CA MET A 221 19.09 20.12 -5.19
C MET A 221 19.18 19.06 -4.09
N ASN A 222 20.21 18.20 -4.12
CA ASN A 222 20.35 17.11 -3.17
C ASN A 222 21.05 17.57 -1.89
N VAL A 223 20.24 17.86 -0.87
CA VAL A 223 20.70 18.26 0.47
C VAL A 223 21.61 17.21 1.11
N SER A 224 21.42 15.91 0.83
CA SER A 224 22.25 14.83 1.39
C SER A 224 23.72 14.92 0.95
N LEU A 225 23.98 15.28 -0.31
CA LEU A 225 25.34 15.47 -0.81
C LEU A 225 26.02 16.69 -0.15
N ALA A 226 25.29 17.80 0.01
CA ALA A 226 25.80 18.98 0.69
C ALA A 226 26.12 18.71 2.17
N VAL A 227 25.24 18.02 2.89
CA VAL A 227 25.43 17.66 4.31
C VAL A 227 26.60 16.68 4.48
N GLN A 228 26.78 15.72 3.57
CA GLN A 228 27.91 14.79 3.62
C GLN A 228 29.24 15.47 3.29
N LEU A 229 29.23 16.44 2.37
CA LEU A 229 30.40 17.26 2.06
C LEU A 229 30.85 18.02 3.31
N PHE A 230 29.93 18.75 3.93
CA PHE A 230 30.21 19.53 5.15
C PHE A 230 30.14 18.71 6.44
N SER A 231 30.48 17.42 6.39
CA SER A 231 30.40 16.55 7.57
C SER A 231 31.62 16.69 8.48
N ARG A 232 31.42 16.44 9.78
CA ARG A 232 32.52 16.34 10.75
C ARG A 232 33.56 15.29 10.35
N SER A 233 33.15 14.18 9.73
CA SER A 233 34.08 13.20 9.18
C SER A 233 34.96 13.78 8.08
N THR A 234 34.41 14.61 7.19
CA THR A 234 35.17 15.34 6.16
C THR A 234 36.20 16.29 6.77
N ALA A 235 35.81 17.11 7.75
CA ALA A 235 36.73 18.02 8.44
C ALA A 235 37.89 17.27 9.11
N ILE A 236 37.60 16.14 9.77
CA ILE A 236 38.64 15.31 10.40
C ILE A 236 39.53 14.66 9.34
N GLY A 237 38.96 14.20 8.22
CA GLY A 237 39.70 13.68 7.08
C GLY A 237 40.71 14.65 6.52
N LEU A 238 40.29 15.90 6.30
CA LEU A 238 41.17 16.98 5.84
C LEU A 238 42.31 17.23 6.83
N LYS A 239 42.03 17.29 8.14
CA LYS A 239 43.07 17.44 9.17
C LYS A 239 44.05 16.26 9.23
N VAL A 240 43.58 15.04 8.97
CA VAL A 240 44.45 13.85 8.91
C VAL A 240 45.38 13.92 7.70
N TYR A 241 44.87 14.23 6.52
CA TYR A 241 45.70 14.36 5.31
C TYR A 241 46.66 15.55 5.36
N GLN A 242 46.27 16.65 6.01
CA GLN A 242 47.18 17.76 6.30
C GLN A 242 48.37 17.30 7.15
N ARG A 243 48.12 16.49 8.19
CA ARG A 243 49.16 15.93 9.06
C ARG A 243 50.03 14.88 8.39
N LEU A 244 49.51 14.20 7.37
CA LEU A 244 50.25 13.26 6.53
C LEU A 244 51.02 13.97 5.41
N GLU A 245 51.01 15.31 5.39
CA GLU A 245 51.70 16.15 4.42
C GLU A 245 51.32 15.87 2.96
N GLU A 246 50.07 15.47 2.72
CA GLU A 246 49.56 15.23 1.36
C GLU A 246 49.70 16.50 0.50
N PRO A 247 50.35 16.43 -0.69
CA PRO A 247 50.72 17.60 -1.49
C PRO A 247 49.56 18.56 -1.77
N ASP A 248 48.39 18.00 -2.09
CA ASP A 248 47.21 18.75 -2.51
C ASP A 248 46.36 19.28 -1.33
N LEU A 249 46.70 18.94 -0.08
CA LEU A 249 45.90 19.27 1.12
C LEU A 249 46.72 19.93 2.24
N LYS A 250 47.90 20.47 1.94
CA LYS A 250 48.77 21.10 2.96
C LYS A 250 48.15 22.36 3.58
N ASP A 251 47.38 23.11 2.81
CA ASP A 251 46.75 24.38 3.19
C ASP A 251 45.26 24.24 3.56
N CYS A 252 44.74 23.02 3.73
CA CYS A 252 43.32 22.78 3.94
C CYS A 252 42.78 23.16 5.33
N HIS A 253 43.57 23.83 6.18
CA HIS A 253 43.21 24.14 7.57
C HIS A 253 41.92 24.97 7.68
N GLY A 254 41.85 26.06 6.91
CA GLY A 254 40.68 26.94 6.88
C GLY A 254 39.43 26.19 6.40
N THR A 255 39.56 25.39 5.35
CA THR A 255 38.47 24.55 4.82
C THR A 255 37.99 23.51 5.84
N ALA A 256 38.90 22.89 6.59
CA ALA A 256 38.54 21.95 7.64
C ALA A 256 37.82 22.62 8.83
N GLN A 257 38.24 23.85 9.20
CA GLN A 257 37.58 24.64 10.24
C GLN A 257 36.18 25.07 9.80
N PHE A 258 36.05 25.64 8.60
CA PHE A 258 34.76 26.05 8.05
C PHE A 258 33.79 24.87 7.92
N THR A 259 34.28 23.72 7.41
CA THR A 259 33.49 22.50 7.30
C THR A 259 32.93 22.04 8.66
N LEU A 260 33.72 22.16 9.72
CA LEU A 260 33.29 21.83 11.07
C LEU A 260 32.25 22.83 11.62
N MET A 261 32.42 24.13 11.34
CA MET A 261 31.46 25.17 11.71
C MET A 261 30.10 24.92 11.05
N VAL A 262 30.08 24.62 9.75
CA VAL A 262 28.86 24.30 9.01
C VAL A 262 28.21 23.00 9.52
N ASN A 263 28.99 21.95 9.82
CA ASN A 263 28.47 20.72 10.42
C ASN A 263 27.73 21.01 11.74
N ASN A 264 28.40 21.74 12.65
CA ASN A 264 27.87 22.01 13.98
C ASN A 264 26.60 22.88 13.91
N LEU A 265 26.59 23.87 13.00
CA LEU A 265 25.41 24.67 12.73
C LEU A 265 24.24 23.81 12.23
N PHE A 266 24.48 22.96 11.24
CA PHE A 266 23.45 22.09 10.68
C PHE A 266 22.87 21.15 11.74
N ASP A 267 23.72 20.56 12.58
CA ASP A 267 23.28 19.69 13.67
C ASP A 267 22.44 20.47 14.71
N ALA A 268 22.84 21.69 15.07
CA ALA A 268 22.09 22.57 15.98
C ALA A 268 20.72 22.99 15.41
N LEU A 269 20.62 23.17 14.10
CA LEU A 269 19.38 23.55 13.41
C LEU A 269 18.49 22.34 13.02
N ASN A 270 18.96 21.11 13.17
CA ASN A 270 18.23 19.90 12.74
C ASN A 270 18.07 18.86 13.85
N VAL A 271 17.83 19.29 15.08
CA VAL A 271 17.63 18.41 16.24
C VAL A 271 16.29 17.69 16.12
N LYS A 272 16.32 16.37 15.87
CA LYS A 272 15.14 15.52 15.57
C LYS A 272 14.53 14.77 16.74
N LEU A 273 15.35 14.42 17.73
CA LEU A 273 14.95 13.52 18.80
C LEU A 273 14.76 14.29 20.11
N PRO A 274 13.63 14.12 20.84
CA PRO A 274 13.41 14.69 22.17
C PRO A 274 14.55 14.52 23.16
N LYS A 275 15.25 13.38 23.08
CA LYS A 275 16.40 13.05 23.92
C LYS A 275 17.59 14.01 23.75
N PHE A 276 17.73 14.62 22.59
CA PHE A 276 18.80 15.57 22.25
C PHE A 276 18.26 17.00 22.10
N GLY A 277 17.04 17.27 22.58
CA GLY A 277 16.43 18.59 22.48
C GLY A 277 17.23 19.66 23.22
N ILE A 278 17.23 20.88 22.68
CA ILE A 278 18.02 22.00 23.21
C ILE A 278 17.39 22.47 24.53
N THR A 279 18.20 22.58 25.58
CA THR A 279 17.82 22.99 26.94
C THR A 279 18.67 24.17 27.43
N SER A 280 18.39 24.73 28.60
CA SER A 280 19.08 25.93 29.10
C SER A 280 20.58 25.74 29.37
N SER A 281 21.06 24.48 29.43
CA SER A 281 22.47 24.12 29.61
C SER A 281 23.15 23.67 28.32
N SER A 282 22.47 23.78 27.18
CA SER A 282 22.89 23.27 25.87
C SER A 282 23.75 24.31 25.14
N LYS A 283 24.81 23.86 24.47
CA LYS A 283 25.79 24.74 23.77
C LYS A 283 25.36 25.12 22.36
N GLU A 284 24.25 24.57 21.89
CA GLU A 284 23.71 24.76 20.55
C GLU A 284 23.37 26.23 20.30
N VAL A 285 22.93 26.96 21.33
CA VAL A 285 22.72 28.41 21.29
C VAL A 285 24.04 29.16 21.11
N GLU A 286 25.11 28.72 21.79
CA GLU A 286 26.48 29.27 21.61
C GLU A 286 27.03 28.97 20.22
N VAL A 287 26.80 27.77 19.67
CA VAL A 287 27.20 27.38 18.31
C VAL A 287 26.50 28.23 17.25
N ILE A 288 25.20 28.45 17.43
CA ILE A 288 24.41 29.34 16.56
C ILE A 288 24.97 30.77 16.64
N GLN A 289 25.31 31.25 17.84
CA GLN A 289 25.91 32.56 18.05
C GLN A 289 27.31 32.66 17.41
N GLU A 290 28.17 31.67 17.58
CA GLU A 290 29.51 31.63 17.01
C GLU A 290 29.46 31.67 15.47
N PHE A 291 28.53 30.93 14.86
CA PHE A 291 28.34 30.98 13.42
C PHE A 291 27.76 32.32 12.96
N LEU A 292 26.84 32.91 13.74
CA LEU A 292 26.31 34.24 13.47
C LEU A 292 27.42 35.31 13.51
N ASP A 293 28.34 35.22 14.47
CA ASP A 293 29.50 36.11 14.55
C ASP A 293 30.44 35.90 13.35
N ALA A 294 30.60 34.65 12.88
CA ALA A 294 31.39 34.35 11.69
C ALA A 294 30.76 34.88 10.41
N VAL A 295 29.43 34.86 10.30
CA VAL A 295 28.67 35.47 9.20
C VAL A 295 28.95 36.98 9.17
N ASN A 296 28.84 37.66 10.31
CA ASN A 296 29.10 39.10 10.42
C ASN A 296 30.57 39.45 10.08
N LYS A 297 31.54 38.74 10.66
CA LYS A 297 32.97 38.94 10.39
C LYS A 297 33.34 38.71 8.92
N THR A 298 32.69 37.77 8.25
CA THR A 298 32.93 37.50 6.82
C THR A 298 32.55 38.71 5.97
N GLU A 299 31.41 39.33 6.27
CA GLU A 299 30.92 40.51 5.55
C GLU A 299 31.71 41.78 5.91
N GLU A 300 32.07 41.96 7.19
CA GLU A 300 32.97 43.05 7.62
C GLU A 300 34.33 42.99 6.91
N ASN A 301 34.90 41.79 6.78
CA ASN A 301 36.15 41.58 6.03
C ASN A 301 35.97 41.81 4.52
N HIS A 302 34.80 41.47 3.95
CA HIS A 302 34.49 41.79 2.56
C HIS A 302 34.46 43.31 2.33
N ILE A 303 33.81 44.06 3.23
CA ILE A 303 33.71 45.52 3.16
C ILE A 303 35.07 46.19 3.35
N THR A 304 35.88 45.71 4.30
CA THR A 304 37.15 46.35 4.69
C THR A 304 38.31 45.95 3.78
N ASN A 305 38.40 44.66 3.41
CA ASN A 305 39.56 44.07 2.74
C ASN A 305 39.25 43.55 1.33
N GLY A 306 37.99 43.62 0.86
CA GLY A 306 37.60 43.12 -0.46
C GLY A 306 37.62 41.59 -0.60
N THR A 307 37.66 40.84 0.50
CA THR A 307 37.73 39.37 0.48
C THR A 307 36.42 38.75 -0.01
N VAL A 308 36.47 37.62 -0.72
CA VAL A 308 35.25 36.94 -1.22
C VAL A 308 34.45 36.34 -0.05
N MET A 309 33.13 36.57 -0.04
CA MET A 309 32.21 35.96 0.91
C MET A 309 31.94 34.49 0.57
N PHE A 310 31.69 33.65 1.58
CA PHE A 310 31.38 32.23 1.36
C PHE A 310 29.97 31.97 0.79
N ALA A 311 29.08 32.97 0.84
CA ALA A 311 27.73 32.91 0.31
C ALA A 311 27.30 34.27 -0.25
N SER A 312 26.20 34.28 -1.02
CA SER A 312 25.65 35.51 -1.58
C SER A 312 25.12 36.45 -0.49
N GLN A 313 25.04 37.75 -0.77
CA GLN A 313 24.49 38.76 0.15
C GLN A 313 23.10 38.37 0.69
N VAL A 314 22.21 37.92 -0.20
CA VAL A 314 20.85 37.48 0.15
C VAL A 314 20.87 36.27 1.10
N THR A 315 21.79 35.32 0.85
CA THR A 315 21.98 34.15 1.72
C THR A 315 22.52 34.56 3.10
N MET A 316 23.46 35.50 3.15
CA MET A 316 24.04 36.01 4.41
C MET A 316 22.99 36.72 5.27
N GLU A 317 22.15 37.57 4.66
CA GLU A 317 21.00 38.20 5.32
C GLU A 317 20.00 37.16 5.86
N SER A 318 19.64 36.17 5.04
CA SER A 318 18.72 35.09 5.42
C SER A 318 19.28 34.25 6.57
N LEU A 319 20.58 33.94 6.55
CA LEU A 319 21.26 33.23 7.64
C LEU A 319 21.21 34.05 8.94
N ARG A 320 21.52 35.35 8.90
CA ARG A 320 21.45 36.20 10.11
C ARG A 320 20.07 36.20 10.75
N VAL A 321 19.03 36.42 9.94
CA VAL A 321 17.64 36.41 10.42
C VAL A 321 17.27 35.07 11.03
N THR A 322 17.59 33.97 10.34
CA THR A 322 17.24 32.62 10.78
C THR A 322 17.96 32.25 12.07
N LEU A 323 19.27 32.49 12.15
CA LEU A 323 20.09 32.16 13.31
C LEU A 323 19.71 32.97 14.54
N ALA A 324 19.50 34.28 14.39
CA ALA A 324 19.03 35.13 15.49
C ALA A 324 17.65 34.69 15.98
N SER A 325 16.72 34.43 15.05
CA SER A 325 15.35 34.01 15.39
C SER A 325 15.32 32.67 16.10
N VAL A 326 16.10 31.68 15.63
CA VAL A 326 16.16 30.36 16.26
C VAL A 326 16.79 30.45 17.65
N ARG A 327 17.88 31.21 17.82
CA ARG A 327 18.53 31.46 19.11
C ARG A 327 17.55 32.06 20.14
N ASP A 328 16.83 33.09 19.74
CA ASP A 328 15.91 33.81 20.62
C ASP A 328 14.66 32.98 20.92
N LEU A 329 14.12 32.28 19.92
CA LEU A 329 12.99 31.36 20.08
C LEU A 329 13.32 30.22 21.05
N ILE A 330 14.52 29.65 20.95
CA ILE A 330 14.99 28.62 21.89
C ILE A 330 15.00 29.18 23.31
N THR A 331 15.62 30.35 23.50
CA THR A 331 15.75 30.99 24.81
C THR A 331 14.38 31.33 25.42
N ASP A 332 13.47 31.88 24.61
CA ASP A 332 12.11 32.24 25.01
C ASP A 332 11.30 31.00 25.43
N LEU A 333 11.29 29.94 24.61
CA LEU A 333 10.56 28.71 24.92
C LEU A 333 11.07 28.08 26.22
N LEU A 334 12.39 28.03 26.42
CA LEU A 334 12.99 27.49 27.65
C LEU A 334 12.66 28.34 28.88
N SER A 335 12.68 29.66 28.74
CA SER A 335 12.29 30.58 29.82
C SER A 335 10.84 30.40 30.25
N LYS A 336 9.96 29.99 29.31
CA LYS A 336 8.54 29.68 29.54
C LYS A 336 8.28 28.29 30.11
N GLY A 337 9.33 27.56 30.51
CA GLY A 337 9.21 26.24 31.10
C GLY A 337 9.13 25.10 30.08
N ALA A 338 9.42 25.36 28.80
CA ALA A 338 9.64 24.26 27.86
C ALA A 338 10.84 23.46 28.34
N ARG A 339 10.68 22.14 28.42
CA ARG A 339 11.75 21.26 28.88
C ARG A 339 12.89 21.15 27.87
N TYR A 340 12.58 21.30 26.59
CA TYR A 340 13.54 21.29 25.48
C TYR A 340 12.89 21.85 24.21
N VAL A 341 13.72 22.18 23.21
CA VAL A 341 13.29 22.65 21.88
C VAL A 341 13.86 21.75 20.77
N LEU A 342 13.06 21.44 19.74
CA LEU A 342 13.45 20.63 18.59
C LEU A 342 13.52 21.49 17.33
N THR A 343 14.72 21.81 16.88
CA THR A 343 14.96 22.69 15.73
C THR A 343 14.61 22.05 14.38
N SER A 344 14.59 20.72 14.28
CA SER A 344 14.07 20.02 13.09
C SER A 344 12.57 20.26 12.82
N LYS A 345 11.83 20.84 13.77
CA LYS A 345 10.44 21.25 13.59
C LYS A 345 10.30 22.67 13.06
N LEU A 346 11.41 23.39 12.93
CA LEU A 346 11.48 24.76 12.44
C LEU A 346 11.91 24.80 10.95
N ASN A 347 11.76 23.69 10.22
CA ASN A 347 12.07 23.56 8.80
C ASN A 347 10.88 23.05 7.98
N GLN A 348 11.01 23.10 6.65
CA GLN A 348 9.95 22.75 5.70
C GLN A 348 10.06 21.31 5.16
N ASP A 349 11.00 20.48 5.65
CA ASP A 349 11.15 19.08 5.24
C ASP A 349 9.83 18.28 5.30
N PRO A 350 8.94 18.46 6.30
CA PRO A 350 7.65 17.76 6.32
C PRO A 350 6.78 18.07 5.09
N LEU A 351 6.85 19.31 4.60
CA LEU A 351 6.11 19.76 3.42
C LEU A 351 6.75 19.24 2.13
N GLU A 352 8.07 19.22 2.03
CA GLU A 352 8.77 18.61 0.89
C GLU A 352 8.49 17.10 0.79
N ARG A 353 8.44 16.40 1.91
CA ARG A 353 8.02 15.00 1.96
C ARG A 353 6.58 14.83 1.49
N PHE A 354 5.68 15.73 1.91
CA PHE A 354 4.30 15.74 1.44
C PHE A 354 4.22 15.91 -0.09
N PHE A 355 5.03 16.80 -0.67
CA PHE A 355 5.11 16.95 -2.12
C PHE A 355 5.74 15.75 -2.82
N GLY A 356 6.79 15.14 -2.27
CA GLY A 356 7.39 13.92 -2.82
C GLY A 356 6.38 12.77 -2.89
N VAL A 357 5.60 12.59 -1.82
CA VAL A 357 4.49 11.62 -1.81
C VAL A 357 3.43 12.03 -2.84
N THR A 358 3.07 13.31 -2.93
CA THR A 358 2.07 13.77 -3.90
C THR A 358 2.48 13.51 -5.35
N ARG A 359 3.77 13.65 -5.68
CA ARG A 359 4.31 13.34 -7.02
C ARG A 359 4.34 11.83 -7.29
N SER A 360 4.60 10.98 -6.28
CA SER A 360 4.67 9.53 -6.47
C SER A 360 3.35 8.84 -6.82
N TYR A 361 2.21 9.51 -6.64
CA TYR A 361 0.90 8.94 -7.00
C TYR A 361 0.61 8.93 -8.51
N GLY A 362 1.33 9.75 -9.30
CA GLY A 362 1.17 9.83 -10.76
C GLY A 362 1.89 8.72 -11.53
N GLY A 363 2.62 7.82 -10.86
CA GLY A 363 3.50 6.86 -11.54
C GLY A 363 4.65 7.60 -12.23
N ASP A 364 4.69 7.55 -13.57
CA ASP A 364 5.71 8.22 -14.39
C ASP A 364 5.42 9.73 -14.61
N GLU A 365 4.24 10.21 -14.18
CA GLU A 365 3.88 11.63 -14.28
C GLU A 365 4.23 12.37 -12.97
N ASP A 366 5.48 12.83 -12.86
CA ASP A 366 6.02 13.53 -11.68
C ASP A 366 5.39 14.91 -11.42
N HIS A 367 4.49 15.38 -12.30
CA HIS A 367 3.88 16.71 -12.27
C HIS A 367 2.35 16.60 -12.27
N PRO A 368 1.69 16.50 -11.10
CA PRO A 368 0.24 16.39 -11.05
C PRO A 368 -0.43 17.69 -11.52
N THR A 369 -1.48 17.59 -12.34
CA THR A 369 -2.35 18.73 -12.66
C THR A 369 -3.02 19.27 -11.38
N LEU A 370 -3.52 20.51 -11.38
CA LEU A 370 -4.24 21.08 -10.22
C LEU A 370 -5.41 20.20 -9.73
N ILE A 371 -6.13 19.56 -10.66
CA ILE A 371 -7.24 18.65 -10.34
C ILE A 371 -6.70 17.35 -9.73
N SER A 372 -5.64 16.78 -10.32
CA SER A 372 -4.97 15.60 -9.79
C SER A 372 -4.34 15.87 -8.42
N PHE A 373 -3.71 17.02 -8.22
CA PHE A 373 -3.19 17.48 -6.94
C PHE A 373 -4.31 17.61 -5.91
N ALA A 374 -5.46 18.20 -6.25
CA ALA A 374 -6.60 18.29 -5.35
C ALA A 374 -7.13 16.90 -4.94
N HIS A 375 -7.17 15.96 -5.88
CA HIS A 375 -7.56 14.58 -5.60
C HIS A 375 -6.52 13.83 -4.76
N ILE A 376 -5.22 13.98 -5.05
CA ILE A 376 -4.12 13.35 -4.30
C ILE A 376 -4.00 13.99 -2.91
N TYR A 377 -4.12 15.31 -2.79
CA TYR A 377 -4.17 16.04 -1.52
C TYR A 377 -5.35 15.56 -0.67
N ARG A 378 -6.54 15.43 -1.26
CA ARG A 378 -7.73 14.87 -0.59
C ARG A 378 -7.51 13.42 -0.19
N LEU A 379 -6.90 12.62 -1.06
CA LEU A 379 -6.64 11.20 -0.82
C LEU A 379 -5.53 11.00 0.23
N LEU A 380 -4.48 11.82 0.26
CA LEU A 380 -3.41 11.85 1.26
C LEU A 380 -3.87 12.38 2.62
N SER A 381 -4.81 13.33 2.61
CA SER A 381 -5.51 13.78 3.81
C SER A 381 -6.42 12.69 4.39
N LEU A 382 -6.74 11.65 3.60
CA LEU A 382 -7.61 10.54 3.98
C LEU A 382 -6.85 9.20 4.18
N TYR A 383 -5.76 8.92 3.44
CA TYR A 383 -5.02 7.65 3.39
C TYR A 383 -3.64 7.76 2.69
N THR A 384 -2.65 6.93 3.07
CA THR A 384 -1.35 6.79 2.34
C THR A 384 -1.04 5.27 2.14
N PRO A 385 -0.58 4.76 0.99
CA PRO A 385 -0.27 3.33 0.78
C PRO A 385 1.21 2.88 0.88
N ILE A 386 1.62 2.32 2.02
CA ILE A 386 2.64 1.25 2.15
C ILE A 386 2.91 0.34 0.94
N GLY A 387 3.74 0.72 -0.02
CA GLY A 387 4.83 -0.16 -0.51
C GLY A 387 5.33 0.24 -1.89
N THR A 388 6.63 0.52 -2.01
CA THR A 388 7.39 0.72 -3.27
C THR A 388 7.07 1.96 -4.10
N CYS A 389 7.81 3.05 -3.85
CA CYS A 389 8.34 4.01 -4.84
C CYS A 389 9.44 4.84 -4.13
N VAL A 390 10.67 4.33 -4.08
CA VAL A 390 11.86 5.10 -3.66
C VAL A 390 12.83 5.10 -4.82
N THR A 391 12.75 6.15 -5.63
CA THR A 391 13.82 6.60 -6.52
C THR A 391 14.22 8.01 -6.08
N GLY A 392 14.86 8.10 -4.91
CA GLY A 392 15.36 9.36 -4.37
C GLY A 392 16.42 9.12 -3.31
N ASN A 393 17.50 9.90 -3.34
CA ASN A 393 18.72 9.77 -2.53
C ASN A 393 18.52 10.06 -1.03
N VAL A 394 17.72 9.25 -0.35
CA VAL A 394 17.59 9.21 1.10
C VAL A 394 17.67 7.75 1.53
N SER A 395 18.53 7.47 2.51
CA SER A 395 18.83 6.14 3.03
C SER A 395 17.58 5.32 3.37
N ASP A 396 17.60 4.05 2.94
CA ASP A 396 16.58 3.01 3.11
C ASP A 396 15.89 3.01 4.48
N GLU A 397 14.59 3.30 4.49
CA GLU A 397 13.65 2.71 5.43
C GLU A 397 12.33 2.35 4.72
N GLN A 398 11.88 1.11 4.91
CA GLN A 398 10.52 0.69 4.57
C GLN A 398 9.52 1.28 5.57
N THR A 399 8.32 1.65 5.07
CA THR A 399 6.97 1.61 5.71
C THR A 399 6.27 2.94 6.14
N PHE A 400 5.00 3.15 5.72
CA PHE A 400 4.27 4.46 5.58
C PHE A 400 3.33 4.79 6.78
N VAL A 401 2.77 6.02 6.72
CA VAL A 401 1.40 6.56 7.00
C VAL A 401 1.05 7.08 8.39
N LEU A 402 0.52 8.31 8.45
CA LEU A 402 -0.26 8.83 9.57
C LEU A 402 -1.41 9.74 9.10
N ALA A 403 -2.54 9.12 8.75
CA ALA A 403 -3.91 9.59 8.97
C ALA A 403 -4.86 8.55 8.36
N THR A 404 -5.45 7.71 9.20
CA THR A 404 -6.48 6.76 8.77
C THR A 404 -7.82 7.50 8.74
N VAL A 405 -8.54 7.41 7.63
CA VAL A 405 -9.98 7.69 7.39
C VAL A 405 -10.95 7.49 8.60
N ALA A 406 -10.52 6.77 9.64
CA ALA A 406 -11.28 6.41 10.83
C ALA A 406 -11.76 7.61 11.67
N ASP A 407 -10.98 8.69 11.81
CA ASP A 407 -11.40 9.83 12.64
C ASP A 407 -12.42 10.74 11.94
N SER A 408 -12.40 10.80 10.60
CA SER A 408 -13.39 11.55 9.81
C SER A 408 -14.72 10.80 9.65
N MET A 409 -14.72 9.46 9.68
CA MET A 409 -15.93 8.65 9.43
C MET A 409 -16.81 8.38 10.67
N LYS A 410 -16.44 8.83 11.88
CA LYS A 410 -17.26 8.60 13.09
C LYS A 410 -18.38 9.61 13.33
N ARG A 411 -18.47 10.71 12.58
CA ARG A 411 -19.51 11.74 12.81
C ARG A 411 -20.70 11.73 11.84
N GLY A 412 -20.67 10.94 10.75
CA GLY A 412 -21.70 11.01 9.70
C GLY A 412 -22.72 9.87 9.61
N ARG A 413 -22.68 8.86 10.51
CA ARG A 413 -23.43 7.60 10.27
C ARG A 413 -24.78 7.47 10.98
N LYS A 414 -25.13 8.39 11.89
CA LYS A 414 -26.40 8.31 12.63
C LYS A 414 -27.58 9.00 11.93
N ASP A 415 -27.32 9.97 11.05
CA ASP A 415 -28.40 10.79 10.46
C ASP A 415 -28.91 10.26 9.11
N THR A 416 -28.17 9.40 8.40
CA THR A 416 -28.53 8.99 7.03
C THR A 416 -29.38 7.71 6.96
N LEU A 417 -29.40 6.88 8.01
CA LEU A 417 -30.15 5.61 8.00
C LEU A 417 -31.68 5.81 8.15
N SER A 418 -32.12 6.86 8.85
CA SER A 418 -33.55 7.13 9.10
C SER A 418 -34.33 7.61 7.87
N SER A 419 -33.66 8.19 6.87
CA SER A 419 -34.33 8.81 5.72
C SER A 419 -34.62 7.80 4.60
N HIS A 420 -33.78 6.78 4.48
CA HIS A 420 -33.82 5.81 3.38
C HIS A 420 -34.90 4.73 3.60
N GLU A 421 -35.14 4.32 4.85
CA GLU A 421 -36.21 3.38 5.19
C GLU A 421 -37.59 3.98 4.91
N ARG A 422 -37.79 5.27 5.24
CA ARG A 422 -39.06 5.98 4.98
C ARG A 422 -39.39 6.11 3.49
N LEU A 423 -38.37 6.23 2.63
CA LEU A 423 -38.57 6.36 1.18
C LEU A 423 -38.90 5.02 0.51
N GLN A 424 -38.27 3.92 0.96
CA GLN A 424 -38.55 2.58 0.43
C GLN A 424 -39.97 2.09 0.74
N GLU A 425 -40.49 2.45 1.90
CA GLU A 425 -41.83 2.04 2.33
C GLU A 425 -42.93 2.79 1.54
N ALA A 426 -42.71 4.07 1.25
CA ALA A 426 -43.60 4.88 0.42
C ALA A 426 -43.66 4.41 -1.04
N ILE A 427 -42.54 3.94 -1.60
CA ILE A 427 -42.47 3.44 -2.99
C ILE A 427 -43.18 2.10 -3.15
N ARG A 428 -43.05 1.19 -2.18
CA ARG A 428 -43.74 -0.12 -2.22
C ARG A 428 -45.26 0.00 -2.13
N ALA A 429 -45.77 0.92 -1.32
CA ALA A 429 -47.20 1.16 -1.21
C ALA A 429 -47.82 1.63 -2.54
N LYS A 430 -47.15 2.54 -3.26
CA LYS A 430 -47.63 3.06 -4.56
C LYS A 430 -47.58 2.06 -5.72
N LEU A 431 -46.68 1.07 -5.67
CA LEU A 431 -46.57 0.05 -6.71
C LEU A 431 -47.64 -1.05 -6.59
N ALA A 432 -48.17 -1.28 -5.40
CA ALA A 432 -49.23 -2.27 -5.17
C ALA A 432 -50.62 -1.81 -5.65
N GLU A 433 -50.88 -0.49 -5.69
CA GLU A 433 -52.17 0.07 -6.13
C GLU A 433 -52.37 0.04 -7.66
N ASN A 434 -51.29 -0.07 -8.45
CA ASN A 434 -51.35 0.05 -9.92
C ASN A 434 -51.45 -1.28 -10.69
N SER A 435 -51.65 -2.42 -10.00
CA SER A 435 -51.63 -3.76 -10.62
C SER A 435 -53.03 -4.35 -10.91
N SER A 436 -54.09 -3.55 -10.93
CA SER A 436 -55.44 -4.05 -11.21
C SER A 436 -56.24 -3.18 -12.18
N THR A 437 -55.80 -3.08 -13.44
CA THR A 437 -56.71 -2.82 -14.57
C THR A 437 -56.16 -3.42 -15.86
N SER A 438 -56.83 -4.46 -16.37
CA SER A 438 -56.61 -5.06 -17.68
C SER A 438 -57.10 -4.15 -18.81
N GLN A 439 -56.56 -4.32 -20.03
CA GLN A 439 -57.39 -4.63 -21.20
C GLN A 439 -56.53 -5.22 -22.33
N ASN A 440 -57.00 -6.35 -22.85
CA ASN A 440 -56.52 -7.02 -24.06
C ASN A 440 -56.90 -6.18 -25.28
N GLU A 441 -55.93 -5.79 -26.10
CA GLU A 441 -56.17 -5.44 -27.51
C GLU A 441 -55.46 -6.45 -28.39
N THR A 442 -56.25 -7.33 -28.99
CA THR A 442 -55.86 -8.24 -30.07
C THR A 442 -55.71 -7.41 -31.34
N LEU A 443 -54.48 -7.16 -31.79
CA LEU A 443 -54.21 -6.55 -33.08
C LEU A 443 -53.73 -7.62 -34.07
N THR A 444 -54.59 -7.95 -35.02
CA THR A 444 -54.32 -8.81 -36.18
C THR A 444 -53.21 -8.23 -37.05
N ALA A 445 -52.38 -9.12 -37.63
CA ALA A 445 -51.34 -8.76 -38.59
C ALA A 445 -51.91 -7.96 -39.79
N PRO A 446 -51.26 -6.86 -40.22
CA PRO A 446 -51.65 -6.18 -41.44
C PRO A 446 -51.23 -7.00 -42.67
N ASP A 447 -52.23 -7.32 -43.48
CA ASP A 447 -52.11 -7.77 -44.85
C ASP A 447 -51.52 -6.63 -45.72
N HIS A 448 -50.67 -6.98 -46.68
CA HIS A 448 -49.89 -6.12 -47.59
C HIS A 448 -50.31 -4.63 -47.72
N GLY A 449 -49.49 -3.70 -47.20
CA GLY A 449 -49.68 -2.25 -47.37
C GLY A 449 -48.37 -1.46 -47.44
N TYR A 450 -48.19 -0.67 -48.50
CA TYR A 450 -47.05 0.23 -48.77
C TYR A 450 -47.03 1.46 -47.82
N SER A 451 -46.70 1.27 -46.55
CA SER A 451 -46.45 2.38 -45.60
C SER A 451 -44.96 2.47 -45.26
N THR A 452 -44.38 3.67 -45.36
CA THR A 452 -43.01 3.96 -44.89
C THR A 452 -42.96 3.92 -43.36
N PRO A 453 -42.09 3.09 -42.75
CA PRO A 453 -42.02 2.94 -41.30
C PRO A 453 -41.45 4.20 -40.62
N ALA A 454 -41.91 4.52 -39.41
CA ALA A 454 -41.35 5.61 -38.62
C ALA A 454 -39.93 5.26 -38.17
N ALA A 455 -39.00 6.22 -38.23
CA ALA A 455 -37.59 5.97 -37.90
C ALA A 455 -37.38 5.41 -36.48
N GLN A 456 -38.23 5.82 -35.53
CA GLN A 456 -38.19 5.34 -34.15
C GLN A 456 -38.62 3.87 -34.04
N ASP A 457 -39.63 3.45 -34.80
CA ASP A 457 -40.10 2.07 -34.81
C ASP A 457 -39.03 1.13 -35.42
N CYS A 458 -38.30 1.58 -36.45
CA CYS A 458 -37.14 0.84 -36.99
C CYS A 458 -36.01 0.65 -35.97
N VAL A 459 -35.77 1.65 -35.11
CA VAL A 459 -34.74 1.57 -34.05
C VAL A 459 -35.18 0.63 -32.93
N ILE A 460 -36.44 0.72 -32.50
CA ILE A 460 -37.00 -0.19 -31.48
C ILE A 460 -36.94 -1.64 -31.99
N TYR A 461 -37.28 -1.87 -33.26
CA TYR A 461 -37.19 -3.19 -33.89
C TYR A 461 -35.75 -3.73 -33.89
N TYR A 462 -34.76 -2.90 -34.25
CA TYR A 462 -33.34 -3.26 -34.18
C TYR A 462 -32.87 -3.61 -32.75
N LEU A 463 -33.29 -2.84 -31.75
CA LEU A 463 -32.97 -3.10 -30.34
C LEU A 463 -33.60 -4.41 -29.84
N CYS A 464 -34.83 -4.70 -30.25
CA CYS A 464 -35.50 -5.97 -29.95
C CYS A 464 -34.69 -7.16 -30.51
N GLY A 465 -34.10 -7.02 -31.71
CA GLY A 465 -33.18 -8.03 -32.26
C GLY A 465 -31.96 -8.31 -31.39
N TYR A 466 -31.39 -7.27 -30.76
CA TYR A 466 -30.32 -7.45 -29.78
C TYR A 466 -30.80 -8.15 -28.50
N LEU A 467 -32.00 -7.83 -28.01
CA LEU A 467 -32.60 -8.50 -26.85
C LEU A 467 -32.80 -9.99 -27.13
N VAL A 468 -33.31 -10.34 -28.31
CA VAL A 468 -33.42 -11.73 -28.76
C VAL A 468 -32.05 -12.40 -28.80
N HIS A 469 -31.04 -11.76 -29.40
CA HIS A 469 -29.67 -12.30 -29.40
C HIS A 469 -29.11 -12.54 -27.99
N SER A 470 -29.35 -11.62 -27.05
CA SER A 470 -28.91 -11.73 -25.66
C SER A 470 -29.66 -12.84 -24.90
N TYR A 471 -30.96 -12.96 -25.12
CA TYR A 471 -31.82 -13.95 -24.49
C TYR A 471 -31.51 -15.37 -24.97
N LEU A 472 -31.26 -15.54 -26.28
CA LEU A 472 -30.88 -16.83 -26.88
C LEU A 472 -29.55 -17.40 -26.34
N LYS A 473 -28.66 -16.55 -25.79
CA LYS A 473 -27.43 -17.04 -25.13
C LYS A 473 -27.71 -17.81 -23.83
N HIS A 474 -28.86 -17.61 -23.22
CA HIS A 474 -29.14 -18.06 -21.85
C HIS A 474 -30.38 -18.97 -21.72
N GLN A 475 -31.16 -19.16 -22.79
CA GLN A 475 -32.40 -19.93 -22.76
C GLN A 475 -32.43 -21.08 -23.77
N ARG A 476 -33.02 -22.21 -23.36
CA ARG A 476 -33.06 -23.47 -24.15
C ARG A 476 -34.49 -23.96 -24.47
N CYS A 477 -35.52 -23.23 -24.05
CA CYS A 477 -36.92 -23.58 -24.33
C CYS A 477 -37.31 -23.23 -25.78
N SER A 478 -37.70 -24.23 -26.58
CA SER A 478 -38.05 -24.05 -28.00
C SER A 478 -39.30 -23.20 -28.20
N ASP A 479 -40.32 -23.33 -27.33
CA ASP A 479 -41.56 -22.56 -27.45
C ASP A 479 -41.33 -21.08 -27.13
N CYS A 480 -40.51 -20.77 -26.12
CA CYS A 480 -40.14 -19.39 -25.80
C CYS A 480 -39.33 -18.74 -26.93
N VAL A 481 -38.44 -19.48 -27.57
CA VAL A 481 -37.66 -18.99 -28.71
C VAL A 481 -38.56 -18.70 -29.92
N ARG A 482 -39.50 -19.60 -30.23
CA ARG A 482 -40.46 -19.39 -31.32
C ARG A 482 -41.36 -18.17 -31.09
N ASN A 483 -41.72 -17.88 -29.84
CA ASN A 483 -42.57 -16.72 -29.53
C ASN A 483 -41.85 -15.37 -29.60
N ILE A 484 -40.52 -15.33 -29.45
CA ILE A 484 -39.75 -14.06 -29.38
C ILE A 484 -38.93 -13.78 -30.64
N GLN A 485 -38.68 -14.78 -31.48
CA GLN A 485 -37.87 -14.67 -32.69
C GLN A 485 -38.71 -15.02 -33.92
N SER A 486 -38.58 -14.22 -34.98
CA SER A 486 -39.08 -14.57 -36.32
C SER A 486 -37.96 -15.12 -37.21
N GLU A 487 -38.31 -15.98 -38.16
CA GLU A 487 -37.38 -16.49 -39.17
C GLU A 487 -37.24 -15.52 -40.35
N ASN A 488 -38.29 -14.74 -40.65
CA ASN A 488 -38.33 -13.80 -41.78
C ASN A 488 -38.70 -12.38 -41.34
N ALA A 489 -38.23 -11.39 -42.10
CA ALA A 489 -38.61 -10.00 -41.91
C ALA A 489 -40.01 -9.76 -42.48
N GLU A 490 -41.02 -9.91 -41.62
CA GLU A 490 -42.43 -9.85 -42.01
C GLU A 490 -43.03 -8.44 -41.94
N CYS A 491 -42.26 -7.43 -41.49
CA CYS A 491 -42.75 -6.06 -41.32
C CYS A 491 -41.79 -4.99 -41.88
N PRO A 492 -42.31 -3.83 -42.34
CA PRO A 492 -41.49 -2.74 -42.88
C PRO A 492 -40.44 -2.19 -41.91
N GLU A 493 -40.70 -2.24 -40.59
CA GLU A 493 -39.82 -1.76 -39.52
C GLU A 493 -38.50 -2.53 -39.42
N ALA A 494 -38.42 -3.72 -40.04
CA ALA A 494 -37.19 -4.49 -40.16
C ALA A 494 -36.13 -3.83 -41.06
N PHE A 495 -36.50 -2.77 -41.79
CA PHE A 495 -35.65 -2.06 -42.75
C PHE A 495 -34.25 -1.71 -42.20
N LEU A 496 -34.18 -1.10 -41.01
CA LEU A 496 -32.88 -0.73 -40.41
C LEU A 496 -32.02 -1.95 -40.06
N THR A 497 -32.65 -3.05 -39.63
CA THR A 497 -31.96 -4.30 -39.29
C THR A 497 -31.42 -4.98 -40.55
N LEU A 498 -32.19 -4.98 -41.64
CA LEU A 498 -31.78 -5.55 -42.92
C LEU A 498 -30.63 -4.77 -43.57
N GLU A 499 -30.68 -3.44 -43.57
CA GLU A 499 -29.60 -2.59 -44.10
C GLU A 499 -28.30 -2.69 -43.29
N ARG A 500 -28.40 -2.94 -41.98
CA ARG A 500 -27.24 -3.15 -41.10
C ARG A 500 -26.69 -4.58 -41.17
N GLU A 501 -27.37 -5.47 -41.86
CA GLU A 501 -26.98 -6.86 -41.91
C GLU A 501 -25.81 -7.07 -42.87
N PHE A 502 -24.60 -7.24 -42.33
CA PHE A 502 -23.40 -7.43 -43.16
C PHE A 502 -23.37 -8.77 -43.91
N LYS A 503 -24.13 -9.78 -43.44
CA LYS A 503 -24.33 -11.07 -44.11
C LYS A 503 -25.72 -11.61 -43.76
N HIS A 504 -26.48 -12.10 -44.74
CA HIS A 504 -27.85 -12.59 -44.53
C HIS A 504 -27.93 -13.57 -43.35
N GLY A 505 -28.79 -13.26 -42.37
CA GLY A 505 -28.99 -14.03 -41.12
C GLY A 505 -27.97 -13.77 -39.99
N SER A 506 -27.11 -12.75 -40.11
CA SER A 506 -26.16 -12.33 -39.06
C SER A 506 -26.80 -11.54 -37.91
N LEU A 507 -27.94 -10.90 -38.13
CA LEU A 507 -28.74 -10.27 -37.08
C LEU A 507 -30.00 -11.09 -36.79
N LYS A 508 -30.50 -11.03 -35.55
CA LYS A 508 -31.69 -11.77 -35.13
C LYS A 508 -32.93 -10.90 -35.29
N LEU A 509 -33.98 -11.47 -35.87
CA LEU A 509 -35.26 -10.80 -36.10
C LEU A 509 -36.21 -11.11 -34.93
N PRO A 510 -36.72 -10.08 -34.21
CA PRO A 510 -37.72 -10.28 -33.18
C PRO A 510 -39.08 -10.67 -33.77
N SER A 511 -39.91 -11.35 -32.99
CA SER A 511 -41.32 -11.59 -33.35
C SER A 511 -42.13 -10.28 -33.28
N TRP A 512 -43.24 -10.25 -34.03
CA TRP A 512 -44.15 -9.10 -34.02
C TRP A 512 -44.71 -8.80 -32.63
N GLU A 513 -45.03 -9.84 -31.87
CA GLU A 513 -45.56 -9.75 -30.50
C GLU A 513 -44.56 -9.07 -29.56
N LEU A 514 -43.28 -9.44 -29.65
CA LEU A 514 -42.22 -8.85 -28.83
C LEU A 514 -42.01 -7.38 -29.18
N PHE A 515 -42.01 -7.06 -30.48
CA PHE A 515 -41.89 -5.69 -30.96
C PHE A 515 -43.04 -4.80 -30.44
N CYS A 516 -44.29 -5.24 -30.59
CA CYS A 516 -45.46 -4.50 -30.10
C CYS A 516 -45.42 -4.26 -28.59
N MET A 517 -45.01 -5.27 -27.81
CA MET A 517 -44.85 -5.11 -26.36
C MET A 517 -43.80 -4.04 -26.02
N PHE A 518 -42.62 -4.10 -26.64
CA PHE A 518 -41.55 -3.13 -26.36
C PHE A 518 -41.88 -1.73 -26.86
N ARG A 519 -42.60 -1.60 -27.97
CA ARG A 519 -43.13 -0.31 -28.44
C ARG A 519 -44.07 0.32 -27.41
N GLY A 520 -44.96 -0.48 -26.82
CA GLY A 520 -45.86 -0.01 -25.75
C GLY A 520 -45.12 0.38 -24.46
N ILE A 521 -44.05 -0.34 -24.11
CA ILE A 521 -43.19 -0.01 -22.97
C ILE A 521 -42.45 1.31 -23.23
N GLU A 522 -41.84 1.46 -24.40
CA GLU A 522 -41.08 2.67 -24.76
C GLU A 522 -41.99 3.90 -24.82
N ALA A 523 -43.22 3.75 -25.34
CA ALA A 523 -44.21 4.83 -25.32
C ALA A 523 -44.55 5.26 -23.88
N LYS A 524 -44.77 4.31 -22.96
CA LYS A 524 -45.02 4.63 -21.54
C LYS A 524 -43.82 5.27 -20.85
N ILE A 525 -42.61 4.79 -21.13
CA ILE A 525 -41.37 5.37 -20.57
C ILE A 525 -41.18 6.80 -21.11
N SER A 526 -41.38 7.00 -22.40
CA SER A 526 -41.28 8.32 -23.04
C SER A 526 -42.32 9.29 -22.48
N ASP A 527 -43.57 8.87 -22.31
CA ASP A 527 -44.62 9.71 -21.71
C ASP A 527 -44.27 10.13 -20.27
N GLU A 528 -43.72 9.21 -19.47
CA GLU A 528 -43.38 9.52 -18.08
C GLU A 528 -42.14 10.44 -17.98
N LEU A 529 -41.14 10.22 -18.83
CA LEU A 529 -39.97 11.11 -18.93
C LEU A 529 -40.34 12.50 -19.45
N GLN A 530 -41.32 12.61 -20.36
CA GLN A 530 -41.81 13.90 -20.84
C GLN A 530 -42.60 14.65 -19.76
N LYS A 531 -43.40 13.96 -18.93
CA LYS A 531 -44.07 14.55 -17.77
C LYS A 531 -43.08 15.08 -16.72
N GLU A 532 -42.01 14.34 -16.42
CA GLU A 532 -40.94 14.83 -15.55
C GLU A 532 -40.22 16.05 -16.14
N SER A 533 -40.03 16.09 -17.47
CA SER A 533 -39.43 17.25 -18.15
C SER A 533 -40.33 18.50 -18.14
N ALA A 534 -41.66 18.32 -18.16
CA ALA A 534 -42.63 19.41 -18.04
C ALA A 534 -42.69 19.95 -16.61
N LEU A 535 -42.64 19.06 -15.60
CA LEU A 535 -42.50 19.44 -14.19
C LEU A 535 -41.21 20.23 -13.93
N LEU A 536 -40.10 19.88 -14.59
CA LEU A 536 -38.84 20.61 -14.50
C LEU A 536 -38.88 21.99 -15.17
N ARG A 537 -39.73 22.21 -16.19
CA ARG A 537 -39.94 23.53 -16.79
C ARG A 537 -40.81 24.44 -15.92
N ASP A 538 -41.86 23.90 -15.30
CA ASP A 538 -42.72 24.65 -14.37
C ASP A 538 -42.00 25.03 -13.04
N ILE A 539 -40.91 24.34 -12.69
CA ILE A 539 -40.07 24.65 -11.51
C ILE A 539 -39.01 25.73 -11.81
N LEU A 540 -38.67 25.97 -13.09
CA LEU A 540 -37.56 26.85 -13.48
C LEU A 540 -37.97 28.21 -14.07
N GLU A 541 -39.27 28.47 -14.28
CA GLU A 541 -39.77 29.79 -14.70
C GLU A 541 -40.69 30.41 -13.63
N PRO A 542 -40.38 31.60 -13.06
CA PRO A 542 -41.27 32.26 -12.11
C PRO A 542 -42.53 32.80 -12.81
N PRO A 543 -43.68 32.88 -12.10
CA PRO A 543 -44.93 33.37 -12.68
C PRO A 543 -44.76 34.82 -13.14
N ARG A 544 -45.01 35.09 -14.43
CA ARG A 544 -45.18 36.45 -14.92
C ARG A 544 -46.46 37.03 -14.31
N SER A 545 -46.31 37.89 -13.31
CA SER A 545 -47.38 38.81 -12.90
C SER A 545 -47.66 39.80 -14.03
N SER A 546 -48.95 39.99 -14.31
CA SER A 546 -49.58 40.99 -15.19
C SER A 546 -48.76 42.21 -15.59
#